data_AF-A0A256WHV2-F1
#
_entry.id   AF-A0A256WHV2-F1
#
_cell.length_a   1.000
_cell.length_b   1.000
_cell.length_c   1.000
_cell.angle_alpha   90.00
_cell.angle_beta   90.00
_cell.angle_gamma   90.00
#
_symmetry.space_group_name_H-M   'P 1'
#
loop_
_entity.id
_entity.type
_entity.pdbx_description
1 polymer ?
#
loop_
_entity_poly.entity_id
_entity_poly.type
_entity_poly.pdbx_seq_one_letter_code
_entity_poly.pdbx_strand_id
1 'polypeptide(L)'
;MNKIYALVFFFLPLFILAQTRINNTIIDAKTKQVLTYCNVYNNTLGNGVISNADGQFSIEINSLNDIISFSFLSYETRNITAKEINQYHTISLKQKQYQLQEIEIHSDNDYLYEALVNCRKMLKKSKREQISKAFFILNTSTNQQPLEILECYYNAYQKAGKLDDLYQKNGRFALLPLDSRIFLNLSTTRVLHMINLQKENELLPSIILQFNKRDMKKRYRVKLEYSDSSLYKISFSSLENKNNLFAGEIWLNKNTYYIKKISLNVQNTTKHPFVALGGDSLRNISLQISYTFSENDKAIKIKHMEFNMQMNYNSQRVASIDNKPQKLKRDLEISTILYFYDFGNPFLLPYFDYDNNYRDYRKISIIPYNKTFWENRKLLLTKEQKDNIALMKDDGLFINYDQNNYGKNFMKKESKESNLHSNGFWEHLSHLFWSPEERITFNDIFIIQQNPPSHPYSGFTSDQYDFKVQIFLDINPINGVYNCQSYTILDLTKTFYYLETNEYSNAFVNIYFDICEIERQKMEKQLLIHNKSLDQINSIYKQTLLDIAEITYTYKKEVQAGKNTLMLKKWNNYVLNELGIDNLSASQH
;
A
#
# COMPACT_ATOMS: atom_id res chain seq x y z
N MET A 1 31.09 50.39 -42.90
CA MET A 1 29.79 49.85 -42.45
C MET A 1 29.97 48.37 -42.19
N ASN A 2 29.79 47.92 -40.94
CA ASN A 2 29.33 46.56 -40.59
C ASN A 2 28.91 46.61 -39.12
N LYS A 3 27.58 46.50 -38.89
CA LYS A 3 26.95 46.51 -37.57
C LYS A 3 27.14 45.12 -36.94
N ILE A 4 27.83 45.05 -35.82
CA ILE A 4 27.84 43.87 -34.95
C ILE A 4 26.62 43.99 -34.04
N TYR A 5 25.63 43.12 -34.25
CA TYR A 5 24.48 42.98 -33.35
C TYR A 5 24.91 42.18 -32.12
N ALA A 6 24.98 42.83 -30.96
CA ALA A 6 25.14 42.17 -29.68
C ALA A 6 23.81 41.51 -29.29
N LEU A 7 23.80 40.19 -29.25
CA LEU A 7 22.65 39.39 -28.82
C LEU A 7 22.65 39.35 -27.29
N VAL A 8 21.85 40.23 -26.67
CA VAL A 8 21.64 40.26 -25.21
C VAL A 8 20.72 39.09 -24.84
N PHE A 9 21.31 38.02 -24.30
CA PHE A 9 20.59 36.89 -23.72
C PHE A 9 19.93 37.35 -22.41
N PHE A 10 18.64 37.68 -22.46
CA PHE A 10 17.85 38.01 -21.28
C PHE A 10 17.57 36.71 -20.51
N PHE A 11 18.43 36.37 -19.55
CA PHE A 11 18.13 35.36 -18.54
C PHE A 11 17.00 35.89 -17.65
N LEU A 12 15.74 35.63 -18.04
CA LEU A 12 14.62 35.72 -17.11
C LEU A 12 14.77 34.58 -16.09
N PRO A 13 14.98 34.87 -14.80
CA PRO A 13 14.88 33.83 -13.79
C PRO A 13 13.42 33.37 -13.76
N LEU A 14 13.18 32.15 -14.24
CA LEU A 14 11.95 31.42 -13.96
C LEU A 14 11.91 31.22 -12.43
N PHE A 15 11.19 32.09 -11.73
CA PHE A 15 10.82 31.86 -10.34
C PHE A 15 9.91 30.64 -10.31
N ILE A 16 10.51 29.47 -10.14
CA ILE A 16 9.78 28.28 -9.72
C ILE A 16 9.26 28.64 -8.32
N LEU A 17 7.95 28.88 -8.22
CA LEU A 17 7.27 28.96 -6.94
C LEU A 17 7.36 27.57 -6.31
N ALA A 18 8.41 27.33 -5.54
CA ALA A 18 8.49 26.16 -4.69
C ALA A 18 7.35 26.26 -3.67
N GLN A 19 6.44 25.28 -3.67
CA GLN A 19 5.40 25.19 -2.65
C GLN A 19 6.07 25.07 -1.28
N THR A 20 5.68 25.95 -0.35
CA THR A 20 6.24 25.94 0.99
C THR A 20 5.47 24.95 1.84
N ARG A 21 6.17 24.19 2.68
CA ARG A 21 5.55 23.26 3.64
C ARG A 21 5.70 23.77 5.06
N ILE A 22 4.65 23.62 5.84
CA ILE A 22 4.62 23.92 7.27
C ILE A 22 4.66 22.59 8.03
N ASN A 23 5.57 22.47 9.00
CA ASN A 23 5.79 21.27 9.80
C ASN A 23 5.68 21.58 11.29
N ASN A 24 4.71 20.98 11.97
CA ASN A 24 4.36 21.34 13.33
C ASN A 24 3.75 20.17 14.10
N THR A 25 3.62 20.33 15.41
CA THR A 25 2.98 19.34 16.31
C THR A 25 1.64 19.83 16.85
N ILE A 26 0.66 18.94 16.96
CA ILE A 26 -0.66 19.24 17.52
C ILE A 26 -0.79 18.60 18.90
N ILE A 27 -1.22 19.39 19.89
CA ILE A 27 -1.38 18.94 21.29
C ILE A 27 -2.72 19.36 21.90
N ASP A 28 -3.11 18.69 22.97
CA ASP A 28 -4.16 19.14 23.88
C ASP A 28 -3.70 20.39 24.65
N ALA A 29 -4.54 21.42 24.70
CA ALA A 29 -4.19 22.68 25.35
C ALA A 29 -3.99 22.57 26.88
N LYS A 30 -4.67 21.63 27.55
CA LYS A 30 -4.65 21.42 28.99
C LYS A 30 -3.62 20.36 29.40
N THR A 31 -3.70 19.15 28.83
CA THR A 31 -2.84 18.02 29.23
C THR A 31 -1.47 18.08 28.58
N LYS A 32 -1.32 18.88 27.52
CA LYS A 32 -0.11 18.94 26.67
C LYS A 32 0.25 17.62 25.96
N GLN A 33 -0.62 16.61 26.04
CA GLN A 33 -0.45 15.37 25.29
C GLN A 33 -0.67 15.61 23.79
N VAL A 34 0.05 14.86 22.97
CA VAL A 34 -0.08 14.94 21.50
C VAL A 34 -1.45 14.46 21.05
N LEU A 35 -2.00 15.13 20.03
CA LEU A 35 -3.25 14.71 19.39
C LEU A 35 -2.91 13.91 18.14
N THR A 36 -3.05 12.59 18.27
CA THR A 36 -2.75 11.64 17.21
C THR A 36 -3.82 11.71 16.12
N TYR A 37 -3.40 11.70 14.85
CA TYR A 37 -4.33 11.63 13.70
C TYR A 37 -5.38 12.75 13.65
N CYS A 38 -5.01 13.95 14.12
CA CYS A 38 -5.80 15.16 14.00
C CYS A 38 -5.84 15.62 12.54
N ASN A 39 -7.03 15.98 12.03
CA ASN A 39 -7.17 16.46 10.66
C ASN A 39 -6.61 17.88 10.55
N VAL A 40 -5.84 18.12 9.49
CA VAL A 40 -5.29 19.42 9.12
C VAL A 40 -5.69 19.71 7.69
N TYR A 41 -6.42 20.79 7.46
CA TYR A 41 -6.98 21.10 6.15
C TYR A 41 -6.66 22.54 5.75
N ASN A 42 -6.05 22.73 4.59
CA ASN A 42 -5.85 24.06 4.02
C ASN A 42 -7.11 24.43 3.22
N ASN A 43 -7.88 25.38 3.75
CA ASN A 43 -9.13 25.80 3.12
C ASN A 43 -8.90 26.57 1.81
N THR A 44 -7.73 27.20 1.66
CA THR A 44 -7.38 27.96 0.45
C THR A 44 -7.02 27.03 -0.69
N LEU A 45 -6.20 26.02 -0.42
CA LEU A 45 -5.74 25.05 -1.42
C LEU A 45 -6.72 23.91 -1.66
N GLY A 46 -7.67 23.69 -0.75
CA GLY A 46 -8.59 22.55 -0.80
C GLY A 46 -7.89 21.21 -0.59
N ASN A 47 -6.70 21.19 0.03
CA ASN A 47 -5.95 19.98 0.32
C ASN A 47 -5.87 19.74 1.83
N GLY A 48 -5.72 18.48 2.24
CA GLY A 48 -5.63 18.12 3.66
C GLY A 48 -4.65 16.98 3.93
N VAL A 49 -4.19 16.94 5.17
CA VAL A 49 -3.32 15.93 5.78
C VAL A 49 -3.83 15.60 7.19
N ILE A 50 -3.10 14.76 7.90
CA ILE A 50 -3.28 14.53 9.35
C ILE A 50 -1.95 14.60 10.07
N SER A 51 -2.02 14.74 11.39
CA SER A 51 -0.89 14.39 12.24
C SER A 51 -0.64 12.88 12.32
N ASN A 52 0.61 12.48 12.54
CA ASN A 52 0.96 11.10 12.89
C ASN A 52 0.69 10.79 14.38
N ALA A 53 1.14 9.64 14.88
CA ALA A 53 0.99 9.26 16.29
C ALA A 53 1.78 10.16 17.27
N ASP A 54 2.75 10.93 16.79
CA ASP A 54 3.47 11.93 17.59
C ASP A 54 2.81 13.33 17.53
N GLY A 55 1.64 13.44 16.89
CA GLY A 55 0.98 14.72 16.66
C GLY A 55 1.63 15.58 15.57
N GLN A 56 2.65 15.09 14.86
CA GLN A 56 3.37 15.84 13.82
C GLN A 56 2.66 15.79 12.47
N PHE A 57 2.56 16.91 11.77
CA PHE A 57 2.00 16.99 10.42
C PHE A 57 2.90 17.82 9.49
N SER A 58 2.72 17.64 8.17
CA SER A 58 3.31 18.46 7.13
C SER A 58 2.24 18.86 6.13
N ILE A 59 1.96 20.15 5.96
CA ILE A 59 0.96 20.64 5.00
C ILE A 59 1.54 21.68 4.05
N GLU A 60 1.13 21.59 2.79
CA GLU A 60 1.50 22.56 1.75
C GLU A 60 0.69 23.84 1.89
N ILE A 61 1.36 24.96 1.62
CA ILE A 61 0.78 26.29 1.57
C ILE A 61 1.22 27.01 0.29
N ASN A 62 0.34 27.83 -0.25
CA ASN A 62 0.67 28.75 -1.35
C ASN A 62 1.08 30.12 -0.81
N SER A 63 0.50 30.54 0.31
CA SER A 63 0.72 31.83 0.93
C SER A 63 0.68 31.73 2.44
N LEU A 64 1.38 32.65 3.12
CA LEU A 64 1.29 32.80 4.58
C LEU A 64 -0.12 33.24 5.04
N ASN A 65 -0.99 33.67 4.12
CA ASN A 65 -2.37 34.01 4.42
C ASN A 65 -3.33 32.80 4.29
N ASP A 66 -2.84 31.62 3.92
CA ASP A 66 -3.67 30.42 3.82
C ASP A 66 -4.33 30.09 5.18
N ILE A 67 -5.62 29.75 5.16
CA ILE A 67 -6.37 29.41 6.38
C ILE A 67 -6.33 27.89 6.57
N ILE A 68 -5.67 27.47 7.65
CA ILE A 68 -5.54 26.05 8.01
C ILE A 68 -6.51 25.72 9.16
N SER A 69 -7.37 24.74 8.93
CA SER A 69 -8.31 24.18 9.91
C SER A 69 -7.76 22.93 10.56
N PHE A 70 -7.80 22.92 11.89
CA PHE A 70 -7.45 21.77 12.73
C PHE A 70 -8.71 21.21 13.37
N SER A 71 -8.99 19.92 13.16
CA SER A 71 -10.18 19.28 13.73
C SER A 71 -9.91 17.88 14.27
N PHE A 72 -10.35 17.65 15.52
CA PHE A 72 -10.20 16.40 16.23
C PHE A 72 -11.46 16.07 17.05
N LEU A 73 -11.73 14.77 17.26
CA LEU A 73 -12.95 14.32 17.92
C LEU A 73 -13.00 14.82 19.38
N SER A 74 -14.11 15.46 19.76
CA SER A 74 -14.30 16.09 21.09
C SER A 74 -13.45 17.34 21.34
N TYR A 75 -12.84 17.93 20.30
CA TYR A 75 -12.12 19.20 20.37
C TYR A 75 -12.82 20.28 19.54
N GLU A 76 -12.62 21.53 19.93
CA GLU A 76 -13.04 22.69 19.15
C GLU A 76 -12.22 22.75 17.85
N THR A 77 -12.90 23.00 16.73
CA THR A 77 -12.19 23.24 15.46
C THR A 77 -11.50 24.59 15.54
N ARG A 78 -10.20 24.62 15.23
CA ARG A 78 -9.40 25.83 15.28
C ARG A 78 -8.94 26.19 13.86
N ASN A 79 -9.22 27.40 13.42
CA ASN A 79 -8.76 27.95 12.15
C ASN A 79 -7.65 28.95 12.43
N ILE A 80 -6.50 28.81 11.76
CA ILE A 80 -5.29 29.62 11.98
C ILE A 80 -4.67 29.93 10.62
N THR A 81 -4.08 31.12 10.47
CA THR A 81 -3.32 31.44 9.26
C THR A 81 -1.98 30.70 9.22
N ALA A 82 -1.47 30.39 8.03
CA ALA A 82 -0.15 29.81 7.83
C ALA A 82 0.98 30.67 8.44
N LYS A 83 0.84 32.00 8.43
CA LYS A 83 1.74 32.96 9.08
C LYS A 83 1.87 32.71 10.57
N GLU A 84 0.75 32.58 11.26
CA GLU A 84 0.72 32.31 12.71
C GLU A 84 1.28 30.93 13.01
N ILE A 85 0.97 29.91 12.20
CA ILE A 85 1.52 28.57 12.41
C ILE A 85 3.04 28.57 12.28
N ASN A 86 3.62 29.31 11.34
CA ASN A 86 5.08 29.43 11.23
C ASN A 86 5.75 30.09 12.44
N GLN A 87 5.02 30.87 13.23
CA GLN A 87 5.54 31.50 14.45
C GLN A 87 5.54 30.54 15.64
N TYR A 88 4.66 29.54 15.66
CA TYR A 88 4.52 28.58 16.75
C TYR A 88 5.08 27.23 16.32
N HIS A 89 5.83 26.50 17.15
CA HIS A 89 6.22 25.13 16.81
C HIS A 89 5.07 24.13 17.08
N THR A 90 4.13 24.53 17.94
CA THR A 90 3.08 23.66 18.45
C THR A 90 1.70 24.33 18.38
N ILE A 91 0.72 23.59 17.86
CA ILE A 91 -0.69 24.00 17.76
C ILE A 91 -1.49 23.31 18.86
N SER A 92 -2.04 24.09 19.78
CA SER A 92 -2.89 23.56 20.85
C SER A 92 -4.37 23.61 20.48
N LEU A 93 -5.09 22.51 20.69
CA LEU A 93 -6.55 22.44 20.58
C LEU A 93 -7.20 22.36 21.97
N LYS A 94 -8.31 23.07 22.12
CA LYS A 94 -9.12 23.02 23.35
C LYS A 94 -10.13 21.88 23.24
N GLN A 95 -10.15 21.03 24.25
CA GLN A 95 -11.21 20.03 24.39
C GLN A 95 -12.54 20.77 24.57
N LYS A 96 -13.60 20.29 23.91
CA LYS A 96 -14.94 20.83 24.12
C LYS A 96 -15.32 20.64 25.59
N GLN A 97 -15.63 21.73 26.27
CA GLN A 97 -16.15 21.67 27.63
C GLN A 97 -17.61 21.23 27.57
N TYR A 98 -17.85 19.94 27.79
CA TYR A 98 -19.19 19.44 28.03
C TYR A 98 -19.46 19.48 29.53
N GLN A 99 -20.56 20.11 29.95
CA GLN A 99 -21.08 19.89 31.30
C GLN A 99 -21.39 18.40 31.42
N LEU A 100 -20.70 17.71 32.34
CA LEU A 100 -21.04 16.34 32.71
C LEU A 100 -22.47 16.36 33.25
N GLN A 101 -23.41 15.84 32.46
CA GLN A 101 -24.72 15.53 32.98
C GLN A 101 -24.57 14.32 33.90
N GLU A 102 -25.21 14.38 35.07
CA GLU A 102 -25.29 13.25 35.98
C GLU A 102 -25.79 12.03 35.20
N ILE A 103 -25.06 10.91 35.31
CA ILE A 103 -25.45 9.68 34.65
C ILE A 103 -26.68 9.17 35.40
N GLU A 104 -27.87 9.36 34.83
CA GLU A 104 -29.08 8.69 35.35
C GLU A 104 -28.85 7.18 35.29
N ILE A 105 -28.68 6.57 36.46
CA ILE A 105 -28.61 5.12 36.60
C ILE A 105 -30.03 4.60 36.41
N HIS A 106 -30.36 4.19 35.19
CA HIS A 106 -31.60 3.48 34.93
C HIS A 106 -31.52 2.05 35.50
N SER A 107 -32.64 1.53 35.98
CA SER A 107 -32.74 0.17 36.52
C SER A 107 -32.52 -0.93 35.47
N ASP A 108 -32.65 -0.61 34.17
CA ASP A 108 -32.32 -1.49 33.05
C ASP A 108 -31.51 -0.76 31.97
N ASN A 109 -30.45 -1.41 31.48
CA ASN A 109 -29.59 -0.94 30.39
C ASN A 109 -30.18 -1.21 28.99
N ASP A 110 -31.48 -1.52 28.88
CA ASP A 110 -32.15 -1.86 27.61
C ASP A 110 -32.00 -0.78 26.53
N TYR A 111 -32.06 0.50 26.91
CA TYR A 111 -31.90 1.63 26.00
C TYR A 111 -30.52 1.67 25.33
N LEU A 112 -29.47 1.15 25.99
CA LEU A 112 -28.13 1.04 25.39
C LEU A 112 -28.11 0.00 24.28
N TYR A 113 -28.82 -1.12 24.44
CA TYR A 113 -28.98 -2.09 23.36
C TYR A 113 -29.77 -1.49 22.18
N GLU A 114 -30.79 -0.68 22.45
CA GLU A 114 -31.51 0.05 21.39
C GLU A 114 -30.61 1.05 20.65
N ALA A 115 -29.75 1.77 21.36
CA ALA A 115 -28.76 2.66 20.74
C ALA A 115 -27.83 1.88 19.79
N LEU A 116 -27.36 0.69 20.19
CA LEU A 116 -26.55 -0.18 19.34
C LEU A 116 -27.33 -0.70 18.12
N VAL A 117 -28.60 -1.07 18.29
CA VAL A 117 -29.49 -1.47 17.18
C VAL A 117 -29.67 -0.33 16.18
N ASN A 118 -29.87 0.90 16.65
CA ASN A 118 -30.01 2.07 15.79
C ASN A 118 -28.69 2.42 15.08
N CYS A 119 -27.55 2.32 15.76
CA CYS A 119 -26.23 2.43 15.14
C CYS A 119 -26.07 1.44 13.99
N ARG A 120 -26.45 0.17 14.18
CA ARG A 120 -26.45 -0.83 13.09
C ARG A 120 -27.32 -0.41 11.91
N LYS A 121 -28.53 0.13 12.17
CA LYS A 121 -29.40 0.63 11.10
C LYS A 121 -28.71 1.75 10.32
N MET A 122 -28.01 2.67 10.99
CA MET A 122 -27.27 3.76 10.33
C MET A 122 -26.14 3.25 9.45
N LEU A 123 -25.32 2.33 9.96
CA LEU A 123 -24.31 1.65 9.15
C LEU A 123 -24.90 0.97 7.90
N LYS A 124 -26.06 0.29 8.04
CA LYS A 124 -26.75 -0.35 6.90
C LYS A 124 -27.30 0.64 5.88
N LYS A 125 -27.69 1.85 6.31
CA LYS A 125 -28.18 2.91 5.41
C LYS A 125 -27.04 3.55 4.61
N SER A 126 -25.82 3.56 5.14
CA SER A 126 -24.63 4.12 4.49
C SER A 126 -24.08 3.24 3.35
N LYS A 127 -24.89 3.01 2.31
CA LYS A 127 -24.52 2.13 1.18
C LYS A 127 -23.71 2.80 0.08
N ARG A 128 -23.53 4.13 0.11
CA ARG A 128 -22.75 4.83 -0.91
C ARG A 128 -21.27 4.49 -0.72
N GLU A 129 -20.68 3.89 -1.74
CA GLU A 129 -19.24 3.64 -1.78
C GLU A 129 -18.47 4.97 -1.68
N GLN A 130 -17.40 4.95 -0.89
CA GLN A 130 -16.48 6.07 -0.74
C GLN A 130 -15.11 5.60 -1.19
N ILE A 131 -14.49 6.40 -2.04
CA ILE A 131 -13.11 6.23 -2.47
C ILE A 131 -12.23 7.28 -1.79
N SER A 132 -11.05 6.87 -1.35
CA SER A 132 -10.06 7.74 -0.72
C SER A 132 -8.65 7.26 -1.00
N LYS A 133 -7.67 8.14 -0.78
CA LYS A 133 -6.29 7.71 -0.57
C LYS A 133 -6.20 7.03 0.79
N ALA A 134 -5.30 6.07 0.92
CA ALA A 134 -4.99 5.45 2.18
C ALA A 134 -3.49 5.27 2.36
N PHE A 135 -3.05 5.43 3.60
CA PHE A 135 -1.70 5.15 4.04
C PHE A 135 -1.72 4.02 5.04
N PHE A 136 -0.87 3.05 4.78
CA PHE A 136 -0.74 1.84 5.57
C PHE A 136 0.68 1.76 6.09
N ILE A 137 0.81 1.55 7.39
CA ILE A 137 2.07 1.16 8.00
C ILE A 137 1.87 -0.06 8.88
N LEU A 138 2.77 -1.02 8.74
CA LEU A 138 2.87 -2.19 9.61
C LEU A 138 4.26 -2.19 10.23
N ASN A 139 4.31 -2.46 11.53
CA ASN A 139 5.52 -2.73 12.27
C ASN A 139 5.37 -4.09 12.96
N THR A 140 6.40 -4.92 12.86
CA THR A 140 6.54 -6.12 13.69
C THR A 140 7.79 -6.00 14.51
N SER A 141 7.69 -6.33 15.79
CA SER A 141 8.82 -6.39 16.70
C SER A 141 8.79 -7.65 17.56
N THR A 142 9.93 -7.98 18.14
CA THR A 142 10.08 -8.98 19.19
C THR A 142 10.96 -8.38 20.28
N ASN A 143 10.53 -8.40 21.54
CA ASN A 143 11.31 -7.82 22.66
C ASN A 143 11.85 -6.40 22.36
N GLN A 144 10.99 -5.53 21.79
CA GLN A 144 11.34 -4.16 21.35
C GLN A 144 12.33 -4.06 20.18
N GLN A 145 12.83 -5.16 19.63
CA GLN A 145 13.64 -5.17 18.43
C GLN A 145 12.74 -5.18 17.18
N PRO A 146 12.89 -4.22 16.24
CA PRO A 146 12.11 -4.21 15.00
C PRO A 146 12.55 -5.35 14.08
N LEU A 147 11.59 -6.08 13.52
CA LEU A 147 11.80 -7.17 12.56
C LEU A 147 11.33 -6.83 11.16
N GLU A 148 10.25 -6.06 11.04
CA GLU A 148 9.58 -5.78 9.79
C GLU A 148 8.92 -4.41 9.86
N ILE A 149 9.14 -3.58 8.85
CA ILE A 149 8.44 -2.32 8.62
C ILE A 149 7.95 -2.31 7.19
N LEU A 150 6.66 -2.08 6.99
CA LEU A 150 6.02 -2.07 5.69
C LEU A 150 5.23 -0.76 5.55
N GLU A 151 5.53 0.03 4.53
CA GLU A 151 4.90 1.33 4.27
C GLU A 151 4.27 1.30 2.87
N CYS A 152 2.96 1.51 2.79
CA CYS A 152 2.21 1.42 1.54
C CYS A 152 1.20 2.55 1.39
N TYR A 153 0.96 2.94 0.14
CA TYR A 153 -0.10 3.87 -0.26
C TYR A 153 -1.08 3.17 -1.18
N TYR A 154 -2.37 3.39 -0.93
CA TYR A 154 -3.47 2.74 -1.66
C TYR A 154 -4.53 3.76 -2.09
N ASN A 155 -5.31 3.39 -3.10
CA ASN A 155 -6.70 3.80 -3.21
C ASN A 155 -7.55 2.80 -2.42
N ALA A 156 -8.34 3.30 -1.48
CA ALA A 156 -9.23 2.51 -0.64
C ALA A 156 -10.69 2.73 -1.03
N TYR A 157 -11.42 1.63 -1.12
CA TYR A 157 -12.85 1.59 -1.36
C TYR A 157 -13.52 1.10 -0.08
N GLN A 158 -14.49 1.88 0.41
CA GLN A 158 -15.22 1.55 1.63
C GLN A 158 -16.72 1.75 1.45
N LYS A 159 -17.49 0.93 2.16
CA LYS A 159 -18.95 0.95 2.10
C LYS A 159 -19.53 0.43 3.41
N ALA A 160 -20.61 1.05 3.88
CA ALA A 160 -21.32 0.63 5.10
C ALA A 160 -20.42 0.44 6.34
N GLY A 161 -19.37 1.25 6.47
CA GLY A 161 -18.41 1.15 7.58
C GLY A 161 -17.49 -0.08 7.52
N LYS A 162 -17.27 -0.65 6.32
CA LYS A 162 -16.32 -1.72 6.02
C LYS A 162 -15.32 -1.24 4.96
N LEU A 163 -14.07 -1.68 5.07
CA LEU A 163 -13.09 -1.62 3.98
C LEU A 163 -13.39 -2.74 2.97
N ASP A 164 -13.77 -2.37 1.75
CA ASP A 164 -14.08 -3.33 0.69
C ASP A 164 -12.83 -3.74 -0.07
N ASP A 165 -12.08 -2.78 -0.63
CA ASP A 165 -10.90 -3.05 -1.45
C ASP A 165 -9.77 -2.02 -1.24
N LEU A 166 -8.54 -2.48 -1.48
CA LEU A 166 -7.32 -1.69 -1.52
C LEU A 166 -6.60 -1.94 -2.85
N TYR A 167 -6.28 -0.87 -3.56
CA TYR A 167 -5.52 -0.90 -4.81
C TYR A 167 -4.23 -0.10 -4.63
N GLN A 168 -3.08 -0.75 -4.83
CA GLN A 168 -1.79 -0.20 -4.45
C GLN A 168 -1.31 0.88 -5.43
N LYS A 169 -0.94 2.03 -4.89
CA LYS A 169 -0.24 3.09 -5.64
C LYS A 169 1.27 2.84 -5.62
N ASN A 170 1.84 2.66 -4.44
CA ASN A 170 3.26 2.34 -4.25
C ASN A 170 3.47 1.75 -2.84
N GLY A 171 4.60 1.07 -2.61
CA GLY A 171 4.94 0.54 -1.31
C GLY A 171 6.41 0.17 -1.19
N ARG A 172 6.88 0.05 0.04
CA ARG A 172 8.26 -0.28 0.40
C ARG A 172 8.30 -1.02 1.74
N PHE A 173 9.38 -1.75 1.98
CA PHE A 173 9.55 -2.43 3.26
C PHE A 173 11.01 -2.57 3.68
N ALA A 174 11.22 -2.68 4.98
CA ALA A 174 12.48 -2.99 5.61
C ALA A 174 12.31 -4.24 6.47
N LEU A 175 13.26 -5.17 6.37
CA LEU A 175 13.27 -6.42 7.14
C LEU A 175 14.60 -6.52 7.88
N LEU A 176 14.58 -6.89 9.15
CA LEU A 176 15.79 -7.17 9.91
C LEU A 176 15.90 -8.68 10.10
N PRO A 177 16.88 -9.34 9.48
CA PRO A 177 17.19 -10.72 9.80
C PRO A 177 17.58 -10.84 11.28
N LEU A 178 16.94 -11.75 12.00
CA LEU A 178 17.27 -12.08 13.38
C LEU A 178 17.53 -13.59 13.49
N ASP A 179 18.66 -13.96 14.09
CA ASP A 179 19.15 -15.35 14.15
C ASP A 179 19.28 -15.98 12.76
N SER A 180 19.83 -15.22 11.80
CA SER A 180 19.94 -15.60 10.38
C SER A 180 18.61 -15.92 9.70
N ARG A 181 17.51 -15.34 10.18
CA ARG A 181 16.15 -15.60 9.66
C ARG A 181 15.35 -14.33 9.51
N ILE A 182 14.53 -14.29 8.47
CA ILE A 182 13.58 -13.21 8.22
C ILE A 182 12.20 -13.62 8.75
N PHE A 183 11.51 -12.68 9.39
CA PHE A 183 10.11 -12.81 9.75
C PHE A 183 9.24 -12.00 8.77
N LEU A 184 8.08 -12.54 8.37
CA LEU A 184 7.19 -11.90 7.39
C LEU A 184 5.72 -12.11 7.73
N ASN A 185 4.95 -11.03 7.64
CA ASN A 185 3.49 -11.05 7.64
C ASN A 185 2.93 -10.93 6.23
N LEU A 186 2.67 -12.07 5.61
CA LEU A 186 2.43 -12.17 4.17
C LEU A 186 1.13 -11.58 3.63
N SER A 187 0.15 -11.28 4.48
CA SER A 187 -1.19 -10.89 4.02
C SER A 187 -1.96 -10.07 5.06
N THR A 188 -1.29 -9.14 5.75
CA THR A 188 -1.94 -8.37 6.83
C THR A 188 -3.11 -7.54 6.31
N THR A 189 -2.99 -6.95 5.12
CA THR A 189 -4.08 -6.18 4.51
C THR A 189 -5.34 -7.04 4.30
N ARG A 190 -5.20 -8.33 3.97
CA ARG A 190 -6.34 -9.25 3.80
C ARG A 190 -7.17 -9.41 5.06
N VAL A 191 -6.55 -9.45 6.24
CA VAL A 191 -7.28 -9.55 7.52
C VAL A 191 -8.09 -8.28 7.78
N LEU A 192 -7.60 -7.12 7.35
CA LEU A 192 -8.36 -5.86 7.44
C LEU A 192 -9.63 -5.90 6.59
N HIS A 193 -9.61 -6.54 5.42
CA HIS A 193 -10.80 -6.77 4.58
C HIS A 193 -11.81 -7.75 5.19
N MET A 194 -11.34 -8.69 6.02
CA MET A 194 -12.19 -9.70 6.66
C MET A 194 -13.02 -9.14 7.82
N ILE A 195 -12.59 -8.05 8.45
CA ILE A 195 -13.29 -7.45 9.58
C ILE A 195 -14.52 -6.69 9.08
N ASN A 196 -15.70 -7.06 9.60
CA ASN A 196 -16.95 -6.42 9.26
C ASN A 196 -17.78 -6.20 10.53
N LEU A 197 -18.12 -4.94 10.82
CA LEU A 197 -18.89 -4.60 12.02
C LEU A 197 -20.33 -5.13 12.01
N GLN A 198 -20.86 -5.52 10.84
CA GLN A 198 -22.29 -5.86 10.67
C GLN A 198 -22.55 -7.33 10.35
N LYS A 199 -21.57 -8.03 9.79
CA LYS A 199 -21.67 -9.43 9.38
C LYS A 199 -20.58 -10.24 10.05
N GLU A 200 -20.95 -11.39 10.59
CA GLU A 200 -20.00 -12.32 11.19
C GLU A 200 -19.04 -12.90 10.14
N ASN A 201 -17.86 -13.26 10.59
CA ASN A 201 -16.88 -14.03 9.85
C ASN A 201 -16.54 -15.27 10.70
N GLU A 202 -16.54 -16.46 10.09
CA GLU A 202 -16.25 -17.71 10.80
C GLU A 202 -14.81 -17.79 11.31
N LEU A 203 -13.91 -17.00 10.74
CA LEU A 203 -12.49 -16.97 11.10
C LEU A 203 -12.13 -15.91 12.13
N LEU A 204 -13.04 -15.00 12.51
CA LEU A 204 -12.76 -13.92 13.46
C LEU A 204 -13.73 -13.91 14.65
N PRO A 205 -13.34 -13.43 15.83
CA PRO A 205 -14.24 -13.30 16.98
C PRO A 205 -15.42 -12.39 16.62
N SER A 206 -16.59 -12.70 17.14
CA SER A 206 -17.78 -11.93 16.79
C SER A 206 -17.81 -10.58 17.52
N ILE A 207 -18.44 -9.59 16.90
CA ILE A 207 -18.53 -8.20 17.33
C ILE A 207 -19.99 -7.93 17.74
N ILE A 208 -20.23 -7.18 18.82
CA ILE A 208 -21.58 -6.91 19.33
C ILE A 208 -22.56 -6.39 18.26
N LEU A 209 -22.10 -5.53 17.34
CA LEU A 209 -22.89 -4.96 16.25
C LEU A 209 -23.32 -5.98 15.16
N GLN A 210 -22.87 -7.23 15.23
CA GLN A 210 -23.28 -8.32 14.34
C GLN A 210 -24.59 -8.99 14.83
N PHE A 211 -24.93 -8.90 16.12
CA PHE A 211 -26.09 -9.57 16.75
C PHE A 211 -27.36 -8.71 16.89
N ASN A 212 -28.55 -9.27 16.62
CA ASN A 212 -29.80 -8.55 16.92
C ASN A 212 -29.94 -8.28 18.43
N LYS A 213 -30.89 -7.45 18.86
CA LYS A 213 -31.06 -7.04 20.27
C LYS A 213 -31.10 -8.24 21.24
N ARG A 214 -31.90 -9.26 20.91
CA ARG A 214 -32.06 -10.48 21.72
C ARG A 214 -30.71 -11.21 21.86
N ASP A 215 -29.99 -11.35 20.76
CA ASP A 215 -28.70 -12.03 20.74
C ASP A 215 -27.58 -11.24 21.40
N MET A 216 -27.61 -9.90 21.34
CA MET A 216 -26.72 -9.02 22.12
C MET A 216 -26.92 -9.27 23.62
N LYS A 217 -28.17 -9.21 24.11
CA LYS A 217 -28.48 -9.42 25.54
C LYS A 217 -28.07 -10.79 26.07
N LYS A 218 -28.09 -11.82 25.22
CA LYS A 218 -27.66 -13.17 25.59
C LYS A 218 -26.14 -13.34 25.71
N ARG A 219 -25.36 -12.47 25.05
CA ARG A 219 -23.90 -12.65 24.87
C ARG A 219 -23.08 -11.57 25.54
N TYR A 220 -23.63 -10.37 25.70
CA TYR A 220 -22.91 -9.20 26.17
C TYR A 220 -23.58 -8.55 27.37
N ARG A 221 -22.77 -8.00 28.26
CA ARG A 221 -23.15 -6.97 29.21
C ARG A 221 -22.73 -5.63 28.63
N VAL A 222 -23.62 -4.65 28.62
CA VAL A 222 -23.33 -3.28 28.21
C VAL A 222 -23.44 -2.33 29.39
N LYS A 223 -22.60 -1.29 29.43
CA LYS A 223 -22.63 -0.22 30.43
C LYS A 223 -22.39 1.13 29.77
N LEU A 224 -23.01 2.17 30.30
CA LEU A 224 -22.71 3.55 29.92
C LEU A 224 -21.50 4.01 30.73
N GLU A 225 -20.39 4.30 30.06
CA GLU A 225 -19.17 4.82 30.72
C GLU A 225 -19.15 6.35 30.74
N TYR A 226 -19.68 6.97 29.69
CA TYR A 226 -19.70 8.42 29.56
C TYR A 226 -20.86 8.88 28.68
N SER A 227 -21.39 10.06 28.98
CA SER A 227 -22.55 10.65 28.34
C SER A 227 -22.44 12.18 28.43
N ASP A 228 -22.60 12.89 27.32
CA ASP A 228 -22.75 14.36 27.30
C ASP A 228 -23.94 14.80 26.45
N SER A 229 -24.15 16.08 26.14
CA SER A 229 -25.30 16.52 25.31
C SER A 229 -25.34 15.92 23.89
N SER A 230 -24.25 15.33 23.42
CA SER A 230 -24.02 14.93 22.03
C SER A 230 -23.52 13.49 21.83
N LEU A 231 -22.91 12.86 22.85
CA LEU A 231 -22.19 11.59 22.72
C LEU A 231 -22.60 10.55 23.79
N TYR A 232 -22.77 9.30 23.37
CA TYR A 232 -22.72 8.12 24.24
C TYR A 232 -21.37 7.43 24.11
N LYS A 233 -20.78 7.01 25.23
CA LYS A 233 -19.71 6.02 25.30
C LYS A 233 -20.23 4.77 26.02
N ILE A 234 -20.37 3.70 25.27
CA ILE A 234 -20.94 2.43 25.75
C ILE A 234 -19.81 1.39 25.78
N SER A 235 -19.52 0.81 26.95
CA SER A 235 -18.66 -0.37 27.05
C SER A 235 -19.48 -1.64 26.87
N PHE A 236 -18.86 -2.69 26.33
CA PHE A 236 -19.45 -4.00 26.20
C PHE A 236 -18.42 -5.09 26.53
N SER A 237 -18.84 -6.08 27.29
CA SER A 237 -18.03 -7.25 27.63
C SER A 237 -18.84 -8.52 27.52
N SER A 238 -18.18 -9.63 27.22
CA SER A 238 -18.85 -10.93 27.11
C SER A 238 -19.43 -11.36 28.47
N LEU A 239 -20.63 -11.95 28.47
CA LEU A 239 -21.27 -12.51 29.66
C LEU A 239 -20.64 -13.83 30.11
N GLU A 240 -19.99 -14.53 29.20
CA GLU A 240 -19.21 -15.74 29.46
C GLU A 240 -17.74 -15.50 29.12
N ASN A 241 -16.83 -16.26 29.71
CA ASN A 241 -15.40 -16.17 29.40
C ASN A 241 -15.10 -16.90 28.08
N LYS A 242 -15.65 -16.39 26.97
CA LYS A 242 -15.49 -16.91 25.61
C LYS A 242 -14.46 -16.08 24.87
N ASN A 243 -13.33 -16.69 24.55
CA ASN A 243 -12.27 -16.13 23.71
C ASN A 243 -12.66 -15.96 22.23
N ASN A 244 -13.96 -16.05 21.90
CA ASN A 244 -14.52 -15.96 20.55
C ASN A 244 -15.42 -14.72 20.36
N LEU A 245 -15.48 -13.82 21.35
CA LEU A 245 -16.25 -12.58 21.31
C LEU A 245 -15.32 -11.40 21.62
N PHE A 246 -15.35 -10.35 20.79
CA PHE A 246 -14.67 -9.10 21.12
C PHE A 246 -15.39 -8.36 22.24
N ALA A 247 -14.65 -7.94 23.25
CA ALA A 247 -15.07 -6.91 24.20
C ALA A 247 -14.60 -5.53 23.73
N GLY A 248 -15.06 -4.45 24.36
CA GLY A 248 -14.55 -3.11 24.08
C GLY A 248 -15.53 -1.98 24.36
N GLU A 249 -15.42 -0.92 23.56
CA GLU A 249 -16.18 0.32 23.73
C GLU A 249 -16.61 0.90 22.37
N ILE A 250 -17.75 1.58 22.36
CA ILE A 250 -18.29 2.25 21.18
C ILE A 250 -18.76 3.65 21.54
N TRP A 251 -18.39 4.62 20.70
CA TRP A 251 -18.78 6.02 20.82
C TRP A 251 -19.81 6.35 19.75
N LEU A 252 -20.98 6.84 20.16
CA LEU A 252 -22.11 7.14 19.29
C LEU A 252 -22.56 8.59 19.46
N ASN A 253 -22.99 9.25 18.39
CA ASN A 253 -23.77 10.48 18.51
C ASN A 253 -25.15 10.16 19.13
N LYS A 254 -25.56 10.89 20.16
CA LYS A 254 -26.84 10.64 20.88
C LYS A 254 -28.07 10.84 20.01
N ASN A 255 -28.04 11.85 19.14
CA ASN A 255 -29.20 12.29 18.37
C ASN A 255 -29.37 11.45 17.11
N THR A 256 -28.27 11.07 16.47
CA THR A 256 -28.29 10.38 15.17
C THR A 256 -27.96 8.89 15.26
N TYR A 257 -27.40 8.44 16.38
CA TYR A 257 -26.82 7.10 16.56
C TYR A 257 -25.68 6.77 15.59
N TYR A 258 -25.10 7.78 14.92
CA TYR A 258 -23.91 7.58 14.11
C TYR A 258 -22.72 7.20 14.97
N ILE A 259 -22.03 6.14 14.55
CA ILE A 259 -20.79 5.70 15.17
C ILE A 259 -19.68 6.73 14.92
N LYS A 260 -18.94 7.06 15.98
CA LYS A 260 -17.75 7.94 15.95
C LYS A 260 -16.47 7.14 16.15
N LYS A 261 -16.51 6.14 17.03
CA LYS A 261 -15.39 5.22 17.29
C LYS A 261 -15.90 3.87 17.76
N ILE A 262 -15.17 2.80 17.47
CA ILE A 262 -15.30 1.52 18.17
C ILE A 262 -13.90 0.95 18.42
N SER A 263 -13.68 0.50 19.64
CA SER A 263 -12.47 -0.23 20.07
C SER A 263 -12.90 -1.65 20.41
N LEU A 264 -12.17 -2.64 19.91
CA LEU A 264 -12.41 -4.07 20.07
C LEU A 264 -11.14 -4.71 20.63
N ASN A 265 -11.30 -5.62 21.58
CA ASN A 265 -10.19 -6.38 22.14
C ASN A 265 -10.64 -7.80 22.49
N VAL A 266 -9.71 -8.74 22.32
CA VAL A 266 -9.88 -10.14 22.71
C VAL A 266 -8.50 -10.69 23.05
N GLN A 267 -8.44 -11.50 24.10
CA GLN A 267 -7.20 -12.11 24.58
C GLN A 267 -7.24 -13.62 24.30
N ASN A 268 -6.12 -14.19 23.88
CA ASN A 268 -5.94 -15.64 23.69
C ASN A 268 -7.08 -16.30 22.86
N THR A 269 -7.44 -15.67 21.74
CA THR A 269 -8.49 -16.19 20.86
C THR A 269 -8.01 -17.40 20.08
N THR A 270 -8.89 -18.39 19.93
CA THR A 270 -8.70 -19.53 19.02
C THR A 270 -9.36 -19.32 17.66
N LYS A 271 -10.13 -18.23 17.49
CA LYS A 271 -10.85 -17.91 16.26
C LYS A 271 -10.09 -16.84 15.50
N HIS A 272 -9.16 -17.25 14.65
CA HIS A 272 -8.34 -16.36 13.83
C HIS A 272 -7.95 -16.99 12.48
N PRO A 273 -7.63 -16.19 11.44
CA PRO A 273 -7.19 -16.70 10.14
C PRO A 273 -5.68 -16.94 10.03
N PHE A 274 -4.89 -16.60 11.07
CA PHE A 274 -3.42 -16.67 11.01
C PHE A 274 -2.91 -18.11 11.02
N VAL A 275 -1.97 -18.40 10.12
CA VAL A 275 -1.32 -19.71 9.98
C VAL A 275 0.18 -19.49 9.86
N ALA A 276 0.97 -20.23 10.63
CA ALA A 276 2.43 -20.22 10.48
C ALA A 276 2.87 -21.11 9.31
N LEU A 277 3.94 -20.72 8.63
CA LEU A 277 4.53 -21.50 7.54
C LEU A 277 5.57 -22.51 8.07
N GLY A 278 5.82 -23.57 7.30
CA GLY A 278 6.94 -24.49 7.57
C GLY A 278 6.77 -25.39 8.80
N GLY A 279 5.53 -25.68 9.21
CA GLY A 279 5.23 -26.54 10.36
C GLY A 279 5.41 -25.87 11.73
N ASP A 280 5.67 -24.57 11.74
CA ASP A 280 5.76 -23.76 12.96
C ASP A 280 4.36 -23.57 13.59
N SER A 281 4.29 -23.02 14.81
CA SER A 281 3.01 -22.83 15.52
C SER A 281 2.85 -21.45 16.13
N LEU A 282 1.61 -20.96 16.15
CA LEU A 282 1.20 -19.72 16.79
C LEU A 282 0.40 -20.04 18.05
N ARG A 283 0.63 -19.32 19.14
CA ARG A 283 -0.10 -19.45 20.41
C ARG A 283 -0.42 -18.09 20.98
N ASN A 284 -1.38 -18.05 21.91
CA ASN A 284 -1.75 -16.88 22.70
C ASN A 284 -2.01 -15.64 21.82
N ILE A 285 -2.83 -15.81 20.79
CA ILE A 285 -3.14 -14.73 19.86
C ILE A 285 -4.13 -13.78 20.52
N SER A 286 -3.71 -12.54 20.71
CA SER A 286 -4.54 -11.46 21.25
C SER A 286 -4.66 -10.37 20.20
N LEU A 287 -5.87 -9.85 20.02
CA LEU A 287 -6.19 -8.87 18.98
C LEU A 287 -6.79 -7.62 19.60
N GLN A 288 -6.34 -6.46 19.13
CA GLN A 288 -6.93 -5.16 19.42
C GLN A 288 -7.19 -4.43 18.11
N ILE A 289 -8.41 -3.94 17.93
CA ILE A 289 -8.84 -3.29 16.70
C ILE A 289 -9.56 -1.99 17.04
N SER A 290 -9.23 -0.90 16.38
CA SER A 290 -9.86 0.41 16.62
C SER A 290 -10.26 1.03 15.29
N TYR A 291 -11.48 1.57 15.21
CA TYR A 291 -11.95 2.34 14.06
C TYR A 291 -12.38 3.71 14.53
N THR A 292 -12.03 4.75 13.79
CA THR A 292 -12.68 6.06 13.91
C THR A 292 -13.44 6.40 12.64
N PHE A 293 -14.55 7.10 12.82
CA PHE A 293 -15.48 7.42 11.74
C PHE A 293 -15.72 8.92 11.66
N SER A 294 -15.98 9.38 10.46
CA SER A 294 -16.58 10.69 10.21
C SER A 294 -17.91 10.53 9.49
N GLU A 295 -18.80 11.48 9.75
CA GLU A 295 -20.08 11.58 9.06
C GLU A 295 -20.05 12.78 8.13
N ASN A 296 -20.65 12.60 6.95
CA ASN A 296 -21.24 13.69 6.20
C ASN A 296 -22.69 13.29 5.89
N ASP A 297 -23.51 14.23 5.41
CA ASP A 297 -24.96 14.02 5.19
C ASP A 297 -25.32 12.84 4.27
N LYS A 298 -24.33 12.20 3.60
CA LYS A 298 -24.53 11.18 2.57
C LYS A 298 -23.89 9.81 2.89
N ALA A 299 -22.92 9.72 3.80
CA ALA A 299 -22.23 8.46 4.13
C ALA A 299 -21.41 8.51 5.44
N ILE A 300 -21.28 7.34 6.06
CA ILE A 300 -20.30 7.05 7.12
C ILE A 300 -18.97 6.68 6.45
N LYS A 301 -17.90 7.37 6.85
CA LYS A 301 -16.54 7.17 6.34
C LYS A 301 -15.63 6.68 7.47
N ILE A 302 -14.93 5.56 7.28
CA ILE A 302 -13.82 5.19 8.15
C ILE A 302 -12.70 6.22 7.90
N LYS A 303 -12.15 6.81 8.96
CA LYS A 303 -11.00 7.73 8.87
C LYS A 303 -9.70 7.05 9.25
N HIS A 304 -9.76 6.16 10.22
CA HIS A 304 -8.60 5.48 10.75
C HIS A 304 -9.00 4.08 11.19
N MET A 305 -8.13 3.11 10.90
CA MET A 305 -8.20 1.75 11.41
C MET A 305 -6.85 1.43 12.04
N GLU A 306 -6.88 0.87 13.24
CA GLU A 306 -5.72 0.32 13.92
C GLU A 306 -5.97 -1.17 14.16
N PHE A 307 -4.96 -1.98 13.92
CA PHE A 307 -4.98 -3.40 14.17
C PHE A 307 -3.67 -3.78 14.85
N ASN A 308 -3.76 -4.16 16.11
CA ASN A 308 -2.63 -4.64 16.90
C ASN A 308 -2.85 -6.12 17.24
N MET A 309 -1.79 -6.91 17.13
CA MET A 309 -1.79 -8.33 17.46
C MET A 309 -0.57 -8.67 18.29
N GLN A 310 -0.77 -9.48 19.32
CA GLN A 310 0.30 -10.12 20.08
C GLN A 310 0.16 -11.63 19.94
N MET A 311 1.28 -12.34 19.79
CA MET A 311 1.29 -13.79 19.72
C MET A 311 2.65 -14.38 20.10
N ASN A 312 2.66 -15.63 20.56
CA ASN A 312 3.88 -16.41 20.68
C ASN A 312 4.07 -17.27 19.42
N TYR A 313 5.18 -17.05 18.74
CA TYR A 313 5.61 -17.85 17.59
C TYR A 313 6.65 -18.89 18.04
N ASN A 314 6.37 -20.16 17.75
CA ASN A 314 7.29 -21.26 18.03
C ASN A 314 7.72 -21.92 16.71
N SER A 315 9.00 -21.81 16.38
CA SER A 315 9.58 -22.45 15.21
C SER A 315 10.05 -23.87 15.54
N GLN A 316 9.68 -24.83 14.69
CA GLN A 316 10.22 -26.20 14.76
C GLN A 316 11.64 -26.28 14.24
N ARG A 317 12.03 -25.34 13.36
CA ARG A 317 13.37 -25.25 12.80
C ARG A 317 14.35 -24.75 13.86
N VAL A 318 15.50 -25.41 13.97
CA VAL A 318 16.56 -25.09 14.93
C VAL A 318 17.38 -23.89 14.44
N ALA A 319 17.58 -22.88 15.29
CA ALA A 319 18.51 -21.77 15.06
C ALA A 319 19.74 -21.94 15.95
N SER A 320 20.91 -21.48 15.49
CA SER A 320 22.08 -21.35 16.36
C SER A 320 21.94 -20.07 17.15
N ILE A 321 21.66 -20.19 18.44
CA ILE A 321 21.57 -19.06 19.38
C ILE A 321 22.66 -19.32 20.42
N ASP A 322 23.60 -18.38 20.57
CA ASP A 322 24.78 -18.51 21.43
C ASP A 322 25.58 -19.80 21.18
N ASN A 323 25.78 -20.15 19.89
CA ASN A 323 26.45 -21.39 19.45
C ASN A 323 25.77 -22.69 19.92
N LYS A 324 24.50 -22.65 20.30
CA LYS A 324 23.71 -23.83 20.66
C LYS A 324 22.49 -23.99 19.76
N PRO A 325 22.19 -25.21 19.30
CA PRO A 325 20.97 -25.49 18.55
C PRO A 325 19.75 -25.35 19.48
N GLN A 326 18.90 -24.36 19.23
CA GLN A 326 17.68 -24.15 20.00
C GLN A 326 16.45 -24.00 19.10
N LYS A 327 15.30 -24.53 19.57
CA LYS A 327 14.00 -24.22 18.97
C LYS A 327 13.67 -22.77 19.28
N LEU A 328 13.49 -21.99 18.23
CA LEU A 328 13.24 -20.57 18.34
C LEU A 328 11.82 -20.30 18.86
N LYS A 329 11.72 -19.49 19.91
CA LYS A 329 10.47 -18.94 20.43
C LYS A 329 10.55 -17.42 20.41
N ARG A 330 9.50 -16.75 19.93
CA ARG A 330 9.43 -15.29 19.88
C ARG A 330 8.07 -14.80 20.32
N ASP A 331 8.10 -13.73 21.09
CA ASP A 331 6.91 -12.96 21.44
C ASP A 331 6.82 -11.83 20.43
N LEU A 332 5.83 -11.93 19.55
CA LEU A 332 5.68 -11.04 18.42
C LEU A 332 4.60 -10.02 18.73
N GLU A 333 4.94 -8.76 18.50
CA GLU A 333 4.02 -7.64 18.52
C GLU A 333 3.91 -7.09 17.11
N ILE A 334 2.69 -7.03 16.60
CA ILE A 334 2.39 -6.49 15.28
C ILE A 334 1.46 -5.30 15.48
N SER A 335 1.86 -4.14 14.99
CA SER A 335 1.04 -2.94 14.99
C SER A 335 0.83 -2.44 13.59
N THR A 336 -0.42 -2.25 13.21
CA THR A 336 -0.83 -1.82 11.89
C THR A 336 -1.76 -0.61 11.99
N ILE A 337 -1.48 0.40 11.18
CA ILE A 337 -2.30 1.60 11.04
C ILE A 337 -2.67 1.76 9.58
N LEU A 338 -3.96 1.96 9.32
CA LEU A 338 -4.50 2.32 8.02
C LEU A 338 -5.30 3.62 8.16
N TYR A 339 -4.82 4.66 7.50
CA TYR A 339 -5.40 5.99 7.56
C TYR A 339 -5.97 6.41 6.20
N PHE A 340 -7.19 6.94 6.19
CA PHE A 340 -7.92 7.31 4.98
C PHE A 340 -8.07 8.83 4.84
N TYR A 341 -7.71 9.37 3.67
CA TYR A 341 -7.70 10.80 3.40
C TYR A 341 -8.03 11.16 1.96
N ASP A 342 -8.24 12.45 1.73
CA ASP A 342 -8.50 13.02 0.40
C ASP A 342 -9.67 12.30 -0.30
N PHE A 343 -10.77 12.14 0.44
CA PHE A 343 -11.97 11.44 -0.02
C PHE A 343 -12.50 12.05 -1.31
N GLY A 344 -12.74 11.21 -2.32
CA GLY A 344 -13.17 11.62 -3.66
C GLY A 344 -12.04 11.96 -4.63
N ASN A 345 -10.78 12.04 -4.15
CA ASN A 345 -9.60 12.35 -4.95
C ASN A 345 -8.57 11.21 -4.87
N PRO A 346 -8.83 10.04 -5.47
CA PRO A 346 -7.89 8.92 -5.48
C PRO A 346 -6.55 9.29 -6.15
N PHE A 347 -5.52 8.48 -5.89
CA PHE A 347 -4.32 8.46 -6.72
C PHE A 347 -4.67 8.01 -8.15
N LEU A 348 -3.94 8.54 -9.14
CA LEU A 348 -3.80 7.87 -10.43
C LEU A 348 -2.96 6.61 -10.17
N LEU A 349 -3.57 5.43 -10.30
CA LEU A 349 -2.84 4.17 -10.20
C LEU A 349 -1.96 3.98 -11.44
N PRO A 350 -0.81 3.28 -11.32
CA PRO A 350 0.01 2.95 -12.48
C PRO A 350 -0.79 2.19 -13.53
N TYR A 351 -0.51 2.43 -14.81
CA TYR A 351 -1.04 1.63 -15.90
C TYR A 351 -0.28 0.32 -15.95
N PHE A 352 -0.82 -0.68 -15.27
CA PHE A 352 -0.22 -1.98 -15.11
C PHE A 352 -1.27 -3.00 -14.65
N ASP A 353 -1.33 -4.14 -15.31
CA ASP A 353 -2.31 -5.20 -15.03
C ASP A 353 -1.65 -6.32 -14.21
N TYR A 354 -2.22 -6.62 -13.04
CA TYR A 354 -1.79 -7.69 -12.16
C TYR A 354 -2.96 -8.18 -11.29
N ASP A 355 -2.87 -9.40 -10.75
CA ASP A 355 -3.90 -9.92 -9.85
C ASP A 355 -3.88 -9.16 -8.52
N ASN A 356 -4.94 -8.39 -8.24
CA ASN A 356 -5.05 -7.64 -6.99
C ASN A 356 -5.17 -8.55 -5.75
N ASN A 357 -5.35 -9.87 -5.90
CA ASN A 357 -5.26 -10.81 -4.81
C ASN A 357 -3.83 -11.19 -4.43
N TYR A 358 -2.81 -10.75 -5.17
CA TYR A 358 -1.42 -10.96 -4.76
C TYR A 358 -1.15 -10.49 -3.33
N ARG A 359 -0.15 -11.13 -2.69
CA ARG A 359 0.29 -10.77 -1.34
C ARG A 359 0.96 -9.39 -1.34
N ASP A 360 0.98 -8.72 -0.19
CA ASP A 360 1.47 -7.35 -0.05
C ASP A 360 2.90 -7.19 -0.60
N TYR A 361 3.80 -8.11 -0.21
CA TYR A 361 5.18 -8.16 -0.68
C TYR A 361 5.32 -8.30 -2.20
N ARG A 362 4.44 -9.09 -2.84
CA ARG A 362 4.44 -9.27 -4.29
C ARG A 362 4.00 -8.02 -5.02
N LYS A 363 2.97 -7.35 -4.51
CA LYS A 363 2.51 -6.09 -5.11
C LYS A 363 3.61 -5.03 -5.04
N ILE A 364 4.37 -5.00 -3.95
CA ILE A 364 5.53 -4.11 -3.80
C ILE A 364 6.64 -4.46 -4.78
N SER A 365 6.92 -5.75 -5.00
CA SER A 365 8.01 -6.17 -5.90
C SER A 365 7.77 -5.80 -7.36
N ILE A 366 6.51 -5.71 -7.78
CA ILE A 366 6.10 -5.44 -9.17
C ILE A 366 5.70 -3.98 -9.42
N ILE A 367 5.62 -3.15 -8.38
CA ILE A 367 5.39 -1.70 -8.49
C ILE A 367 6.68 -0.99 -8.05
N PRO A 368 7.50 -0.49 -8.99
CA PRO A 368 8.80 0.09 -8.68
C PRO A 368 8.75 1.32 -7.79
N TYR A 369 9.85 1.57 -7.09
CA TYR A 369 10.08 2.83 -6.39
C TYR A 369 9.97 4.04 -7.32
N ASN A 370 9.15 5.02 -6.93
CA ASN A 370 9.08 6.32 -7.56
C ASN A 370 9.59 7.40 -6.60
N LYS A 371 10.81 7.89 -6.85
CA LYS A 371 11.47 8.92 -6.02
C LYS A 371 10.59 10.15 -5.85
N THR A 372 10.03 10.63 -6.96
CA THR A 372 9.24 11.86 -6.97
C THR A 372 7.95 11.72 -6.16
N PHE A 373 7.29 10.55 -6.21
CA PHE A 373 6.17 10.23 -5.33
C PHE A 373 6.56 10.24 -3.84
N TRP A 374 7.65 9.54 -3.49
CA TRP A 374 8.06 9.37 -2.10
C TRP A 374 8.59 10.66 -1.46
N GLU A 375 9.27 11.52 -2.22
CA GLU A 375 9.72 12.84 -1.76
C GLU A 375 8.55 13.81 -1.50
N ASN A 376 7.45 13.66 -2.25
CA ASN A 376 6.27 14.52 -2.14
C ASN A 376 5.15 13.94 -1.26
N ARG A 377 5.39 12.83 -0.56
CA ARG A 377 4.39 12.21 0.32
C ARG A 377 3.88 13.17 1.39
N LYS A 378 2.61 12.99 1.78
CA LYS A 378 1.90 13.86 2.72
C LYS A 378 1.97 13.39 4.18
N LEU A 379 2.27 12.12 4.42
CA LEU A 379 2.25 11.54 5.76
C LEU A 379 3.65 11.32 6.30
N LEU A 380 3.80 11.67 7.57
CA LEU A 380 5.07 11.63 8.29
C LEU A 380 5.12 10.37 9.15
N LEU A 381 6.25 9.65 9.08
CA LEU A 381 6.58 8.62 10.06
C LEU A 381 6.78 9.23 11.44
N THR A 382 6.46 8.46 12.48
CA THR A 382 6.77 8.80 13.87
C THR A 382 8.29 8.79 14.10
N LYS A 383 8.74 9.37 15.20
CA LYS A 383 10.13 9.29 15.64
C LYS A 383 10.56 7.84 15.82
N GLU A 384 9.76 7.05 16.54
CA GLU A 384 10.02 5.62 16.75
C GLU A 384 10.17 4.84 15.43
N GLN A 385 9.30 5.09 14.45
CA GLN A 385 9.38 4.45 13.14
C GLN A 385 10.66 4.84 12.39
N LYS A 386 11.07 6.12 12.46
CA LYS A 386 12.33 6.58 11.87
C LYS A 386 13.54 5.96 12.56
N ASP A 387 13.51 5.88 13.89
CA ASP A 387 14.57 5.28 14.70
C ASP A 387 14.70 3.78 14.39
N ASN A 388 13.59 3.05 14.31
CA ASN A 388 13.58 1.63 13.91
C ASN A 388 14.12 1.43 12.50
N ILE A 389 13.71 2.25 11.52
CA ILE A 389 14.29 2.22 10.17
C ILE A 389 15.80 2.48 10.22
N ALA A 390 16.26 3.42 11.05
CA ALA A 390 17.67 3.73 11.19
C ALA A 390 18.46 2.56 11.80
N LEU A 391 17.91 1.89 12.82
CA LEU A 391 18.50 0.69 13.42
C LEU A 391 18.64 -0.46 12.42
N MET A 392 17.73 -0.55 11.45
CA MET A 392 17.76 -1.59 10.44
C MET A 392 18.77 -1.32 9.32
N LYS A 393 19.35 -0.11 9.19
CA LYS A 393 20.11 0.29 7.99
C LYS A 393 21.29 -0.60 7.64
N ASP A 394 22.03 -1.05 8.66
CA ASP A 394 23.31 -1.74 8.44
C ASP A 394 23.11 -3.22 8.10
N ASP A 395 22.18 -3.88 8.78
CA ASP A 395 21.96 -5.33 8.67
C ASP A 395 20.66 -5.73 7.96
N GLY A 396 19.76 -4.77 7.79
CA GLY A 396 18.44 -4.95 7.24
C GLY A 396 18.41 -5.00 5.71
N LEU A 397 17.31 -5.54 5.22
CA LEU A 397 16.98 -5.61 3.80
C LEU A 397 15.91 -4.57 3.50
N PHE A 398 16.27 -3.61 2.65
CA PHE A 398 15.39 -2.52 2.23
C PHE A 398 14.97 -2.74 0.79
N ILE A 399 13.67 -2.67 0.53
CA ILE A 399 13.10 -2.79 -0.81
C ILE A 399 12.26 -1.56 -1.11
N ASN A 400 12.43 -1.00 -2.30
CA ASN A 400 11.83 0.26 -2.74
C ASN A 400 12.14 1.46 -1.82
N TYR A 401 13.39 1.58 -1.35
CA TYR A 401 13.87 2.81 -0.68
C TYR A 401 14.69 3.70 -1.61
N ASP A 402 15.16 3.15 -2.72
CA ASP A 402 16.00 3.75 -3.74
C ASP A 402 15.59 3.27 -5.14
N GLN A 403 16.16 3.91 -6.17
CA GLN A 403 15.95 3.50 -7.55
C GLN A 403 16.65 2.16 -7.83
N ASN A 404 16.15 1.40 -8.82
CA ASN A 404 16.72 0.14 -9.30
C ASN A 404 16.61 -1.08 -8.37
N ASN A 405 15.79 -0.98 -7.31
CA ASN A 405 15.54 -2.04 -6.34
C ASN A 405 14.12 -2.66 -6.50
N TYR A 406 13.85 -3.20 -7.69
CA TYR A 406 12.57 -3.82 -8.09
C TYR A 406 12.83 -5.07 -8.97
N GLY A 407 11.78 -5.85 -9.28
CA GLY A 407 11.89 -6.94 -10.27
C GLY A 407 12.86 -8.07 -9.91
N LYS A 408 13.77 -8.47 -10.80
CA LYS A 408 14.80 -9.50 -10.53
C LYS A 408 15.84 -9.08 -9.49
N ASN A 409 15.99 -7.78 -9.23
CA ASN A 409 16.84 -7.25 -8.17
C ASN A 409 16.12 -7.23 -6.81
N PHE A 410 14.83 -7.61 -6.77
CA PHE A 410 14.07 -7.78 -5.56
C PHE A 410 14.77 -8.80 -4.65
N MET A 411 15.22 -8.34 -3.48
CA MET A 411 15.87 -9.16 -2.46
C MET A 411 17.26 -9.72 -2.85
N LYS A 412 17.89 -9.24 -3.94
CA LYS A 412 19.33 -9.46 -4.16
C LYS A 412 20.08 -8.58 -3.15
N LYS A 413 20.53 -9.15 -2.03
CA LYS A 413 21.56 -8.49 -1.23
C LYS A 413 22.84 -8.51 -2.07
N GLU A 414 23.40 -7.37 -2.44
CA GLU A 414 24.83 -7.29 -2.76
C GLU A 414 25.62 -7.54 -1.47
N SER A 415 25.65 -8.77 -0.97
CA SER A 415 26.51 -9.10 0.16
C SER A 415 27.92 -9.28 -0.35
N LYS A 416 28.80 -8.31 -0.04
CA LYS A 416 30.26 -8.44 -0.18
C LYS A 416 30.85 -9.66 0.53
N GLU A 417 30.15 -10.22 1.51
CA GLU A 417 30.55 -11.45 2.19
C GLU A 417 29.28 -12.21 2.62
N SER A 418 28.84 -13.20 1.83
CA SER A 418 28.28 -14.45 2.35
C SER A 418 27.70 -15.29 1.21
N ASN A 419 28.09 -16.56 1.21
CA ASN A 419 27.44 -17.65 0.48
C ASN A 419 26.02 -17.94 1.01
N LEU A 420 25.19 -16.90 1.22
CA LEU A 420 23.75 -17.10 1.24
C LEU A 420 23.30 -17.19 -0.22
N HIS A 421 23.50 -18.38 -0.80
CA HIS A 421 22.66 -18.81 -1.90
C HIS A 421 21.22 -18.65 -1.43
N SER A 422 20.56 -17.59 -1.87
CA SER A 422 19.13 -17.36 -1.67
C SER A 422 18.37 -18.34 -2.56
N ASN A 423 18.46 -19.62 -2.22
CA ASN A 423 17.51 -20.63 -2.64
C ASN A 423 16.16 -20.29 -2.01
N GLY A 424 15.45 -19.35 -2.61
CA GLY A 424 14.00 -19.33 -2.61
C GLY A 424 13.24 -18.71 -1.48
N PHE A 425 12.99 -17.42 -1.59
CA PHE A 425 11.70 -16.89 -1.16
C PHE A 425 10.73 -16.88 -2.36
N TRP A 426 10.37 -18.07 -2.84
CA TRP A 426 9.68 -18.26 -4.12
C TRP A 426 8.17 -18.02 -4.02
N GLU A 427 7.74 -16.78 -4.14
CA GLU A 427 6.67 -16.59 -5.12
C GLU A 427 7.38 -16.57 -6.47
N HIS A 428 7.08 -17.55 -7.33
CA HIS A 428 7.70 -17.66 -8.64
C HIS A 428 7.76 -16.30 -9.34
N LEU A 429 8.91 -16.00 -9.96
CA LEU A 429 9.10 -14.81 -10.79
C LEU A 429 7.91 -14.71 -11.74
N SER A 430 7.11 -13.66 -11.56
CA SER A 430 5.87 -13.48 -12.32
C SER A 430 5.92 -12.30 -13.26
N HIS A 431 6.77 -11.32 -12.97
CA HIS A 431 6.91 -10.10 -13.72
C HIS A 431 8.41 -9.82 -13.83
N LEU A 432 8.94 -9.99 -15.03
CA LEU A 432 10.34 -9.78 -15.33
C LEU A 432 10.52 -8.41 -15.96
N PHE A 433 11.30 -7.53 -15.33
CA PHE A 433 11.63 -6.23 -15.87
C PHE A 433 12.71 -6.35 -16.93
N TRP A 434 12.63 -5.52 -17.97
CA TRP A 434 13.65 -5.46 -19.01
C TRP A 434 15.00 -5.02 -18.45
N SER A 435 16.07 -5.67 -18.91
CA SER A 435 17.46 -5.34 -18.59
C SER A 435 18.33 -5.50 -19.83
N PRO A 436 19.25 -4.55 -20.09
CA PRO A 436 20.24 -4.71 -21.15
C PRO A 436 21.29 -5.79 -20.81
N GLU A 437 21.56 -6.03 -19.53
CA GLU A 437 22.61 -6.96 -19.07
C GLU A 437 22.09 -8.38 -18.81
N GLU A 438 20.86 -8.53 -18.30
CA GLU A 438 20.29 -9.83 -17.95
C GLU A 438 19.30 -10.31 -19.02
N ARG A 439 19.72 -11.29 -19.81
CA ARG A 439 18.91 -11.84 -20.91
C ARG A 439 18.09 -13.04 -20.46
N ILE A 440 16.98 -13.24 -21.16
CA ILE A 440 16.07 -14.35 -20.91
C ILE A 440 16.67 -15.64 -21.50
N THR A 441 16.84 -16.67 -20.68
CA THR A 441 17.15 -18.02 -21.18
C THR A 441 15.99 -18.96 -20.95
N PHE A 442 15.71 -19.87 -21.88
CA PHE A 442 14.64 -20.85 -21.70
C PHE A 442 14.88 -21.80 -20.52
N ASN A 443 16.14 -21.95 -20.08
CA ASN A 443 16.49 -22.63 -18.81
C ASN A 443 16.03 -21.86 -17.56
N ASP A 444 15.95 -20.52 -17.62
CA ASP A 444 15.42 -19.67 -16.55
C ASP A 444 13.87 -19.57 -16.57
N ILE A 445 13.26 -19.82 -17.74
CA ILE A 445 11.81 -19.70 -18.00
C ILE A 445 11.01 -20.92 -17.53
N PHE A 446 11.63 -21.90 -16.86
CA PHE A 446 11.01 -23.18 -16.45
C PHE A 446 9.82 -23.10 -15.45
N ILE A 447 9.20 -21.94 -15.25
CA ILE A 447 7.94 -21.76 -14.51
C ILE A 447 6.83 -21.19 -15.41
N ILE A 448 6.90 -21.46 -16.72
CA ILE A 448 5.75 -21.34 -17.61
C ILE A 448 5.02 -22.68 -17.63
N GLN A 449 3.69 -22.64 -17.52
CA GLN A 449 2.76 -23.78 -17.46
C GLN A 449 3.09 -24.88 -18.48
N GLN A 450 3.98 -25.83 -18.17
CA GLN A 450 4.44 -26.87 -19.11
C GLN A 450 3.34 -27.84 -19.57
N ASN A 451 2.18 -27.81 -18.92
CA ASN A 451 1.06 -28.61 -19.35
C ASN A 451 0.22 -27.81 -20.34
N PRO A 452 0.15 -28.24 -21.61
CA PRO A 452 -0.80 -27.67 -22.55
C PRO A 452 -2.22 -27.76 -21.96
N PRO A 453 -3.10 -26.77 -22.18
CA PRO A 453 -4.50 -26.90 -21.80
C PRO A 453 -5.08 -28.19 -22.41
N SER A 454 -6.01 -28.83 -21.70
CA SER A 454 -6.65 -30.11 -22.08
C SER A 454 -7.56 -30.03 -23.32
N HIS A 455 -7.41 -28.98 -24.13
CA HIS A 455 -8.15 -28.75 -25.37
C HIS A 455 -7.24 -28.98 -26.58
N PRO A 456 -7.77 -29.55 -27.68
CA PRO A 456 -6.97 -29.89 -28.84
C PRO A 456 -6.38 -28.62 -29.46
N TYR A 457 -5.06 -28.57 -29.56
CA TYR A 457 -4.38 -27.59 -30.40
C TYR A 457 -4.97 -27.62 -31.80
N SER A 458 -5.14 -26.44 -32.40
CA SER A 458 -5.50 -26.27 -33.82
C SER A 458 -4.46 -26.86 -34.78
N GLY A 459 -3.27 -27.24 -34.27
CA GLY A 459 -2.12 -27.73 -35.02
C GLY A 459 -1.22 -26.61 -35.57
N PHE A 460 -1.57 -25.33 -35.40
CA PHE A 460 -0.75 -24.21 -35.87
C PHE A 460 0.33 -23.82 -34.86
N THR A 461 1.55 -23.58 -35.36
CA THR A 461 2.72 -23.15 -34.56
C THR A 461 2.48 -21.84 -33.80
N SER A 462 1.65 -20.93 -34.34
CA SER A 462 1.27 -19.67 -33.69
C SER A 462 0.53 -19.85 -32.37
N ASP A 463 -0.13 -20.99 -32.18
CA ASP A 463 -0.97 -21.24 -31.00
C ASP A 463 -0.19 -21.94 -29.88
N GLN A 464 1.07 -22.28 -30.15
CA GLN A 464 1.96 -22.99 -29.24
C GLN A 464 2.87 -22.04 -28.44
N TYR A 465 2.78 -20.72 -28.67
CA TYR A 465 3.50 -19.74 -27.86
C TYR A 465 2.81 -18.38 -27.86
N ASP A 466 2.93 -17.64 -26.76
CA ASP A 466 2.66 -16.20 -26.72
C ASP A 466 3.51 -15.52 -25.65
N PHE A 467 3.85 -14.25 -25.88
CA PHE A 467 4.66 -13.45 -24.97
C PHE A 467 3.87 -12.22 -24.54
N LYS A 468 3.53 -12.15 -23.25
CA LYS A 468 2.79 -11.02 -22.69
C LYS A 468 3.76 -9.99 -22.13
N VAL A 469 4.08 -8.97 -22.93
CA VAL A 469 4.78 -7.78 -22.45
C VAL A 469 3.77 -6.68 -22.11
N GLN A 470 4.01 -6.01 -20.98
CA GLN A 470 3.26 -4.85 -20.52
C GLN A 470 4.18 -3.63 -20.44
N ILE A 471 3.66 -2.45 -20.80
CA ILE A 471 4.33 -1.18 -20.52
C ILE A 471 3.73 -0.60 -19.24
N PHE A 472 4.48 -0.68 -18.15
CA PHE A 472 4.15 -0.01 -16.90
C PHE A 472 4.32 1.50 -17.09
N LEU A 473 3.34 2.29 -16.65
CA LEU A 473 3.43 3.74 -16.60
C LEU A 473 2.85 4.28 -15.29
N ASP A 474 3.71 4.82 -14.43
CA ASP A 474 3.31 5.54 -13.23
C ASP A 474 3.26 7.05 -13.48
N ILE A 475 2.12 7.66 -13.19
CA ILE A 475 1.85 9.09 -13.42
C ILE A 475 1.60 9.76 -12.06
N ASN A 476 2.38 10.78 -11.74
CA ASN A 476 2.28 11.53 -10.50
C ASN A 476 2.05 13.03 -10.76
N PRO A 477 0.87 13.57 -10.40
CA PRO A 477 0.62 15.00 -10.48
C PRO A 477 1.36 15.73 -9.35
N ILE A 478 2.27 16.62 -9.72
CA ILE A 478 3.10 17.41 -8.80
C ILE A 478 3.05 18.86 -9.27
N ASN A 479 2.46 19.73 -8.46
CA ASN A 479 2.37 21.16 -8.73
C ASN A 479 1.75 21.51 -10.10
N GLY A 480 0.77 20.71 -10.55
CA GLY A 480 0.13 20.88 -11.86
C GLY A 480 0.90 20.28 -13.04
N VAL A 481 2.07 19.69 -12.81
CA VAL A 481 2.87 18.96 -13.81
C VAL A 481 2.77 17.46 -13.56
N TYR A 482 2.66 16.66 -14.61
CA TYR A 482 2.68 15.20 -14.49
C TYR A 482 4.11 14.67 -14.65
N ASN A 483 4.64 14.09 -13.59
CA ASN A 483 5.85 13.28 -13.65
C ASN A 483 5.48 11.85 -14.06
N CYS A 484 6.14 11.32 -15.09
CA CYS A 484 5.91 9.98 -15.62
C CYS A 484 7.15 9.11 -15.42
N GLN A 485 6.97 7.86 -14.99
CA GLN A 485 8.02 6.85 -14.90
C GLN A 485 7.50 5.57 -15.54
N SER A 486 8.29 4.94 -16.41
CA SER A 486 7.82 3.81 -17.20
C SER A 486 8.82 2.65 -17.26
N TYR A 487 8.29 1.43 -17.45
CA TYR A 487 9.09 0.20 -17.53
C TYR A 487 8.49 -0.81 -18.51
N THR A 488 9.34 -1.60 -19.16
CA THR A 488 8.93 -2.74 -20.00
C THR A 488 9.01 -4.02 -19.15
N ILE A 489 7.90 -4.74 -19.05
CA ILE A 489 7.74 -5.88 -18.13
C ILE A 489 7.17 -7.09 -18.89
N LEU A 490 7.85 -8.23 -18.83
CA LEU A 490 7.35 -9.52 -19.29
C LEU A 490 6.53 -10.19 -18.17
N ASP A 491 5.23 -10.37 -18.41
CA ASP A 491 4.30 -11.06 -17.52
C ASP A 491 4.37 -12.57 -17.76
N LEU A 492 5.10 -13.24 -16.87
CA LEU A 492 5.34 -14.69 -16.92
C LEU A 492 4.09 -15.50 -16.56
N THR A 493 3.04 -14.88 -16.01
CA THR A 493 1.78 -15.57 -15.70
C THR A 493 0.88 -15.76 -16.93
N LYS A 494 1.14 -14.96 -17.98
CA LYS A 494 0.39 -14.98 -19.25
C LYS A 494 1.27 -15.34 -20.46
N THR A 495 2.58 -15.48 -20.25
CA THR A 495 3.55 -15.87 -21.29
C THR A 495 3.67 -17.38 -21.34
N PHE A 496 3.69 -17.97 -22.54
CA PHE A 496 3.92 -19.40 -22.73
C PHE A 496 4.72 -19.73 -24.00
N TYR A 497 5.40 -20.89 -23.99
CA TYR A 497 6.16 -21.40 -25.13
C TYR A 497 6.24 -22.93 -25.05
N TYR A 498 5.57 -23.62 -25.98
CA TYR A 498 5.43 -25.08 -26.04
C TYR A 498 6.18 -25.73 -27.19
N LEU A 499 6.96 -24.94 -27.94
CA LEU A 499 7.80 -25.45 -29.01
C LEU A 499 9.10 -26.01 -28.46
N GLU A 500 9.71 -26.94 -29.19
CA GLU A 500 11.07 -27.38 -28.92
C GLU A 500 12.05 -26.21 -29.04
N THR A 501 12.93 -26.07 -28.05
CA THR A 501 13.95 -25.02 -28.02
C THR A 501 15.13 -25.40 -28.92
N ASN A 502 15.70 -24.40 -29.60
CA ASN A 502 16.89 -24.48 -30.43
C ASN A 502 17.85 -23.33 -30.12
N GLU A 503 18.99 -23.26 -30.83
CA GLU A 503 20.02 -22.22 -30.66
C GLU A 503 19.49 -20.77 -30.79
N TYR A 504 18.38 -20.56 -31.51
CA TYR A 504 17.79 -19.23 -31.72
C TYR A 504 16.63 -18.90 -30.77
N SER A 505 16.17 -19.85 -29.95
CA SER A 505 14.98 -19.66 -29.13
C SER A 505 15.17 -18.52 -28.13
N ASN A 506 16.31 -18.47 -27.44
CA ASN A 506 16.64 -17.37 -26.53
C ASN A 506 16.64 -16.03 -27.27
N ALA A 507 17.28 -15.94 -28.45
CA ALA A 507 17.30 -14.72 -29.24
C ALA A 507 15.89 -14.28 -29.66
N PHE A 508 15.01 -15.23 -29.99
CA PHE A 508 13.64 -14.96 -30.39
C PHE A 508 12.82 -14.23 -29.30
N VAL A 509 12.82 -14.74 -28.07
CA VAL A 509 12.08 -14.09 -26.95
C VAL A 509 12.73 -12.77 -26.54
N ASN A 510 14.05 -12.70 -26.55
CA ASN A 510 14.79 -11.50 -26.15
C ASN A 510 14.59 -10.34 -27.14
N ILE A 511 14.70 -10.59 -28.45
CA ILE A 511 14.44 -9.57 -29.47
C ILE A 511 12.98 -9.08 -29.39
N TYR A 512 12.01 -9.98 -29.14
CA TYR A 512 10.62 -9.57 -28.91
C TYR A 512 10.50 -8.58 -27.72
N PHE A 513 11.20 -8.88 -26.62
CA PHE A 513 11.18 -8.04 -25.42
C PHE A 513 11.86 -6.69 -25.66
N ASP A 514 12.97 -6.69 -26.40
CA ASP A 514 13.72 -5.48 -26.79
C ASP A 514 12.90 -4.56 -27.72
N ILE A 515 12.16 -5.13 -28.66
CA ILE A 515 11.26 -4.35 -29.54
C ILE A 515 10.24 -3.55 -28.70
N CYS A 516 9.64 -4.19 -27.68
CA CYS A 516 8.73 -3.49 -26.77
C CYS A 516 9.44 -2.38 -25.98
N GLU A 517 10.68 -2.59 -25.56
CA GLU A 517 11.48 -1.58 -24.87
C GLU A 517 11.81 -0.38 -25.78
N ILE A 518 12.12 -0.62 -27.05
CA ILE A 518 12.36 0.46 -28.02
C ILE A 518 11.12 1.36 -28.14
N GLU A 519 9.93 0.77 -28.28
CA GLU A 519 8.68 1.54 -28.34
C GLU A 519 8.38 2.27 -27.03
N ARG A 520 8.69 1.67 -25.87
CA ARG A 520 8.61 2.37 -24.58
C ARG A 520 9.56 3.58 -24.54
N GLN A 521 10.80 3.46 -24.99
CA GLN A 521 11.74 4.59 -25.02
C GLN A 521 11.28 5.71 -25.94
N LYS A 522 10.64 5.38 -27.08
CA LYS A 522 10.00 6.38 -27.95
C LYS A 522 8.85 7.08 -27.22
N MET A 523 7.99 6.34 -26.52
CA MET A 523 6.93 6.89 -25.69
C MET A 523 7.49 7.84 -24.62
N GLU A 524 8.52 7.41 -23.88
CA GLU A 524 9.13 8.19 -22.82
C GLU A 524 9.72 9.52 -23.34
N LYS A 525 10.40 9.49 -24.49
CA LYS A 525 10.87 10.72 -25.16
C LYS A 525 9.72 11.68 -25.49
N GLN A 526 8.57 11.17 -25.92
CA GLN A 526 7.38 12.01 -26.16
C GLN A 526 6.83 12.59 -24.85
N LEU A 527 6.78 11.79 -23.77
CA LEU A 527 6.28 12.21 -22.47
C LEU A 527 7.16 13.30 -21.80
N LEU A 528 8.46 13.31 -22.08
CA LEU A 528 9.39 14.33 -21.57
C LEU A 528 9.17 15.74 -22.15
N ILE A 529 8.52 15.86 -23.32
CA ILE A 529 8.19 17.16 -23.91
C ILE A 529 7.16 17.88 -22.99
N HIS A 530 7.51 19.09 -22.53
CA HIS A 530 6.87 19.79 -21.41
C HIS A 530 5.34 19.96 -21.47
N ASN A 531 4.73 20.05 -20.27
CA ASN A 531 3.36 20.49 -19.98
C ASN A 531 2.23 19.72 -20.67
N LYS A 532 2.32 18.40 -20.72
CA LYS A 532 1.21 17.56 -21.20
C LYS A 532 0.05 17.50 -20.23
N SER A 533 -1.16 17.55 -20.75
CA SER A 533 -2.36 17.18 -20.00
C SER A 533 -2.43 15.66 -19.80
N LEU A 534 -3.23 15.22 -18.83
CA LEU A 534 -3.48 13.79 -18.61
C LEU A 534 -4.05 13.12 -19.87
N ASP A 535 -4.92 13.79 -20.62
CA ASP A 535 -5.52 13.25 -21.85
C ASP A 535 -4.47 13.07 -22.96
N GLN A 536 -3.49 13.98 -23.06
CA GLN A 536 -2.38 13.84 -24.00
C GLN A 536 -1.47 12.67 -23.61
N ILE A 537 -1.16 12.52 -22.32
CA ILE A 537 -0.38 11.37 -21.80
C ILE A 537 -1.12 10.05 -22.11
N ASN A 538 -2.43 10.01 -21.87
CA ASN A 538 -3.27 8.85 -22.18
C ASN A 538 -3.28 8.51 -23.66
N SER A 539 -3.31 9.52 -24.52
CA SER A 539 -3.30 9.34 -25.98
C SER A 539 -1.96 8.78 -26.46
N ILE A 540 -0.84 9.31 -25.95
CA ILE A 540 0.50 8.83 -26.25
C ILE A 540 0.65 7.37 -25.80
N TYR A 541 0.27 7.06 -24.55
CA TYR A 541 0.34 5.69 -24.03
C TYR A 541 -0.49 4.70 -24.87
N LYS A 542 -1.73 5.06 -25.21
CA LYS A 542 -2.60 4.23 -26.05
C LYS A 542 -2.01 4.01 -27.44
N GLN A 543 -1.43 5.05 -28.06
CA GLN A 543 -0.79 4.93 -29.35
C GLN A 543 0.42 3.98 -29.28
N THR A 544 1.27 4.12 -28.25
CA THR A 544 2.39 3.20 -28.03
C THR A 544 1.94 1.75 -27.89
N LEU A 545 0.82 1.48 -27.21
CA LEU A 545 0.29 0.10 -27.15
C LEU A 545 -0.16 -0.44 -28.51
N LEU A 546 -0.70 0.41 -29.40
CA LEU A 546 -1.04 0.03 -30.77
C LEU A 546 0.22 -0.22 -31.60
N ASP A 547 1.21 0.67 -31.51
CA ASP A 547 2.49 0.55 -32.22
C ASP A 547 3.22 -0.74 -31.82
N ILE A 548 3.27 -1.05 -30.52
CA ILE A 548 3.81 -2.31 -29.98
C ILE A 548 3.05 -3.51 -30.56
N ALA A 549 1.71 -3.47 -30.58
CA ALA A 549 0.93 -4.58 -31.10
C ALA A 549 1.22 -4.84 -32.59
N GLU A 550 1.34 -3.80 -33.40
CA GLU A 550 1.65 -3.90 -34.83
C GLU A 550 3.07 -4.42 -35.10
N ILE A 551 4.08 -3.84 -34.46
CA ILE A 551 5.48 -4.21 -34.69
C ILE A 551 5.79 -5.62 -34.18
N THR A 552 5.23 -6.00 -33.03
CA THR A 552 5.44 -7.35 -32.47
C THR A 552 4.68 -8.43 -33.25
N TYR A 553 3.50 -8.11 -33.79
CA TYR A 553 2.80 -8.99 -34.74
C TYR A 553 3.64 -9.23 -35.99
N THR A 554 4.18 -8.16 -36.58
CA THR A 554 5.05 -8.24 -37.76
C THR A 554 6.29 -9.08 -37.47
N TYR A 555 6.95 -8.85 -36.33
CA TYR A 555 8.08 -9.65 -35.88
C TYR A 555 7.75 -11.14 -35.78
N LYS A 556 6.68 -11.50 -35.04
CA LYS A 556 6.26 -12.91 -34.87
C LYS A 556 5.98 -13.57 -36.23
N LYS A 557 5.30 -12.85 -37.14
CA LYS A 557 4.95 -13.33 -38.49
C LYS A 557 6.18 -13.55 -39.37
N GLU A 558 7.14 -12.63 -39.38
CA GLU A 558 8.34 -12.72 -40.22
C GLU A 558 9.33 -13.79 -39.70
N VAL A 559 9.52 -13.86 -38.38
CA VAL A 559 10.57 -14.68 -37.74
C VAL A 559 10.14 -16.12 -37.48
N GLN A 560 8.84 -16.39 -37.37
CA GLN A 560 8.27 -17.74 -37.27
C GLN A 560 8.90 -18.58 -36.14
N ALA A 561 8.86 -18.07 -34.91
CA ALA A 561 9.46 -18.71 -33.73
C ALA A 561 10.97 -19.01 -33.87
N GLY A 562 11.70 -18.13 -34.58
CA GLY A 562 13.14 -18.25 -34.80
C GLY A 562 13.53 -19.16 -35.98
N LYS A 563 12.57 -19.79 -36.66
CA LYS A 563 12.85 -20.65 -37.83
C LYS A 563 13.36 -19.87 -39.04
N ASN A 564 12.92 -18.62 -39.22
CA ASN A 564 13.40 -17.77 -40.29
C ASN A 564 14.61 -16.94 -39.85
N THR A 565 15.80 -17.54 -39.96
CA THR A 565 17.06 -16.95 -39.47
C THR A 565 17.46 -15.66 -40.18
N LEU A 566 17.09 -15.50 -41.46
CA LEU A 566 17.34 -14.27 -42.21
C LEU A 566 16.56 -13.10 -41.63
N MET A 567 15.27 -13.31 -41.33
CA MET A 567 14.45 -12.28 -40.67
C MET A 567 14.89 -12.07 -39.22
N LEU A 568 15.26 -13.13 -38.49
CA LEU A 568 15.80 -13.00 -37.14
C LEU A 568 17.03 -12.07 -37.10
N LYS A 569 17.98 -12.24 -38.04
CA LYS A 569 19.16 -11.37 -38.18
C LYS A 569 18.78 -9.92 -38.51
N LYS A 570 17.81 -9.71 -39.40
CA LYS A 570 17.27 -8.36 -39.71
C LYS A 570 16.76 -7.66 -38.44
N TRP A 571 15.94 -8.36 -37.64
CA TRP A 571 15.41 -7.81 -36.39
C TRP A 571 16.47 -7.66 -35.28
N ASN A 572 17.45 -8.56 -35.22
CA ASN A 572 18.60 -8.40 -34.33
C ASN A 572 19.40 -7.13 -34.66
N ASN A 573 19.63 -6.85 -35.95
CA ASN A 573 20.30 -5.62 -36.37
C ASN A 573 19.48 -4.37 -36.03
N TYR A 574 18.14 -4.44 -36.12
CA TYR A 574 17.27 -3.37 -35.66
C TYR A 574 17.46 -3.09 -34.16
N VAL A 575 17.44 -4.13 -33.33
CA VAL A 575 17.69 -4.02 -31.88
C VAL A 575 19.10 -3.51 -31.59
N LEU A 576 20.11 -4.01 -32.31
CA LEU A 576 21.50 -3.56 -32.17
C LEU A 576 21.65 -2.07 -32.45
N ASN A 577 20.97 -1.55 -33.49
CA ASN A 577 21.03 -0.15 -33.84
C ASN A 577 20.32 0.77 -32.82
N GLU A 578 19.20 0.32 -32.26
CA GLU A 578 18.39 1.13 -31.33
C GLU A 578 18.85 1.02 -29.87
N LEU A 579 19.30 -0.15 -29.42
CA LEU A 579 19.66 -0.44 -28.03
C LEU A 579 21.12 -0.82 -27.82
N GLY A 580 21.89 -1.08 -28.88
CA GLY A 580 23.27 -1.57 -28.75
C GLY A 580 23.39 -3.04 -28.32
N ILE A 581 22.32 -3.82 -28.41
CA ILE A 581 22.27 -5.22 -27.93
C ILE A 581 22.32 -6.19 -29.12
N ASP A 582 23.26 -7.13 -29.09
CA ASP A 582 23.34 -8.24 -30.06
C ASP A 582 22.91 -9.57 -29.42
N ASN A 583 21.66 -9.95 -29.63
CA ASN A 583 21.10 -11.19 -29.08
C ASN A 583 21.60 -12.45 -29.80
N LEU A 584 22.23 -12.33 -30.98
CA LEU A 584 22.78 -13.45 -31.74
C LEU A 584 24.25 -13.75 -31.39
N SER A 585 24.98 -12.76 -30.87
CA SER A 585 26.33 -12.99 -30.33
C SER A 585 26.31 -13.87 -29.07
N ALA A 586 25.28 -13.72 -28.24
CA ALA A 586 25.09 -14.49 -27.01
C ALA A 586 24.64 -15.94 -27.25
N SER A 587 24.22 -16.30 -28.47
CA SER A 587 23.75 -17.66 -28.82
C SER A 587 24.87 -18.59 -29.35
N GLN A 588 26.13 -18.13 -29.38
CA GLN A 588 27.28 -18.89 -29.87
C GLN A 588 28.08 -19.62 -28.77
N HIS A 589 27.55 -19.70 -27.55
CA HIS A 589 28.17 -20.41 -26.41
C HIS A 589 27.23 -21.41 -25.75
#